data_AF-A0A962FCC1-F1
#
_entry.id   AF-A0A962FCC1-F1
#
_cell.length_a   1.000
_cell.length_b   1.000
_cell.length_c   1.000
_cell.angle_alpha   90.00
_cell.angle_beta   90.00
_cell.angle_gamma   90.00
#
_symmetry.space_group_name_H-M   'P 1'
#
loop_
_entity.id
_entity.type
_entity.pdbx_description
1 polymer ?
#
loop_
_entity_poly.entity_id
_entity_poly.type
_entity_poly.pdbx_seq_one_letter_code
_entity_poly.pdbx_strand_id
1 'polypeptide(L)'
;MLIQTQNKLEAVSHPLITQMYLKKDFGAPFSRRNEDVLVIETGFPVDESDPKSFNTCLADLLNDLPSLQAQAEARVGPFDRIDIRTAH
;
A
#
# COMPACT_ATOMS: atom_id res chain seq x y z
N MET A 1 8.36 17.92 7.01
CA MET A 1 8.30 17.66 5.56
C MET A 1 6.90 17.14 5.24
N LEU A 2 6.15 17.84 4.39
CA LEU A 2 4.81 17.44 3.96
C LEU A 2 4.95 16.34 2.90
N ILE A 3 4.62 15.10 3.26
CA ILE A 3 4.51 14.01 2.27
C ILE A 3 3.23 14.31 1.47
N GLN A 4 3.39 14.86 0.27
CA GLN A 4 2.28 15.07 -0.64
C GLN A 4 1.74 13.70 -1.07
N THR A 5 0.57 13.32 -0.55
CA THR A 5 -0.27 12.21 -1.02
C THR A 5 -0.88 12.55 -2.39
N GLN A 6 -0.02 12.74 -3.39
CA GLN A 6 -0.44 13.34 -4.67
C GLN A 6 -1.23 12.40 -5.58
N ASN A 7 -1.31 11.09 -5.29
CA ASN A 7 -1.96 10.11 -6.18
C ASN A 7 -2.76 9.09 -5.39
N LYS A 8 -3.87 9.51 -4.75
CA LYS A 8 -4.81 8.55 -4.15
C LYS A 8 -5.50 7.76 -5.27
N LEU A 9 -5.37 6.43 -5.21
CA LEU A 9 -5.98 5.49 -6.15
C LEU A 9 -7.40 5.16 -5.69
N GLU A 10 -8.34 6.08 -5.89
CA GLU A 10 -9.73 5.94 -5.43
C GLU A 10 -10.52 4.80 -6.10
N ALA A 11 -9.98 4.23 -7.17
CA ALA A 11 -10.67 3.25 -8.00
C ALA A 11 -10.27 1.78 -7.77
N VAL A 12 -9.33 1.52 -6.85
CA VAL A 12 -9.01 0.16 -6.41
C VAL A 12 -9.74 -0.08 -5.09
N SER A 13 -10.96 -0.59 -5.18
CA SER A 13 -11.79 -0.89 -4.01
C SER A 13 -11.55 -2.33 -3.58
N HIS A 14 -10.99 -2.52 -2.39
CA HIS A 14 -10.80 -3.84 -1.79
C HIS A 14 -11.34 -3.81 -0.36
N PRO A 15 -12.09 -4.83 0.11
CA PRO A 15 -12.73 -4.81 1.43
C PRO A 15 -11.75 -4.59 2.59
N LEU A 16 -10.51 -5.05 2.40
CA LEU A 16 -9.44 -4.97 3.40
C LEU A 16 -8.56 -3.71 3.28
N ILE A 17 -8.76 -2.89 2.23
CA ILE A 17 -7.94 -1.70 1.96
C ILE A 17 -8.76 -0.46 2.28
N THR A 18 -8.26 0.35 3.20
CA THR A 18 -8.84 1.64 3.54
C THR A 18 -8.43 2.69 2.51
N GLN A 19 -7.14 2.71 2.14
CA GLN A 19 -6.61 3.62 1.12
C GLN A 19 -5.47 2.97 0.34
N MET A 20 -5.31 3.40 -0.90
CA MET A 20 -4.17 3.06 -1.73
C MET A 20 -3.66 4.33 -2.41
N TYR A 21 -2.35 4.57 -2.40
CA TYR A 21 -1.77 5.76 -3.01
C TYR A 21 -0.32 5.57 -3.42
N LEU A 22 0.14 6.33 -4.41
CA LEU A 22 1.54 6.33 -4.80
C LEU A 22 2.31 7.40 -4.02
N LYS A 23 3.44 7.01 -3.43
CA LYS A 23 4.39 7.89 -2.74
C LYS A 23 5.73 7.84 -3.48
N LYS A 24 6.30 9.01 -3.74
CA LYS A 24 7.71 9.11 -4.17
C LYS A 24 8.60 9.09 -2.94
N ASP A 25 9.38 8.03 -2.79
CA ASP A 25 10.42 8.00 -1.77
C ASP A 25 11.67 8.67 -2.36
N PHE A 26 11.86 9.93 -1.97
CA PHE A 26 13.14 10.58 -2.14
C PHE A 26 14.01 10.03 -1.03
N GLY A 27 14.83 9.01 -1.34
CA GLY A 27 15.74 8.43 -0.37
C GLY A 27 16.59 9.49 0.34
N ALA A 28 17.24 9.10 1.44
CA ALA A 28 18.20 9.94 2.17
C ALA A 28 19.08 10.75 1.20
N PRO A 29 19.55 11.97 1.55
CA PRO A 29 20.12 12.97 0.61
C PRO A 29 21.27 12.50 -0.31
N PHE A 30 21.78 11.28 -0.13
CA PHE A 30 22.82 10.63 -0.93
C PHE A 30 22.31 9.53 -1.88
N SER A 31 21.06 9.10 -1.79
CA SER A 31 20.46 8.08 -2.66
C SER A 31 19.87 8.75 -3.91
N ARG A 32 20.55 8.61 -5.05
CA ARG A 32 20.11 9.13 -6.36
C ARG A 32 18.90 8.38 -6.98
N ARG A 33 18.22 7.52 -6.22
CA ARG A 33 17.07 6.78 -6.70
C ARG A 33 15.81 7.39 -6.10
N ASN A 34 15.02 8.02 -6.96
CA ASN A 34 13.62 8.26 -6.67
C ASN A 34 12.93 6.91 -6.88
N GLU A 35 12.40 6.33 -5.81
CA GLU A 35 11.62 5.10 -5.90
C GLU A 35 10.13 5.46 -5.88
N ASP A 36 9.39 4.95 -6.84
CA ASP A 36 7.93 5.03 -6.83
C ASP A 36 7.41 3.88 -5.97
N VAL A 37 6.74 4.23 -4.85
CA VAL A 37 6.28 3.27 -3.85
C VAL A 37 4.75 3.29 -3.80
N LEU A 38 4.13 2.16 -4.11
CA LEU A 38 2.70 1.97 -3.88
C LEU A 38 2.45 1.69 -2.40
N VAL A 39 1.71 2.55 -1.74
CA VAL A 39 1.32 2.36 -0.34
C VAL A 39 -0.11 1.84 -0.29
N ILE A 40 -0.30 0.74 0.44
CA ILE A 40 -1.60 0.13 0.74
C ILE A 40 -1.84 0.28 2.24
N GLU A 41 -2.81 1.11 2.59
CA GLU A 41 -3.30 1.24 3.96
C GLU A 41 -4.48 0.31 4.20
N THR A 42 -4.32 -0.57 5.17
CA THR A 42 -5.34 -1.56 5.54
C THR A 42 -6.08 -1.12 6.80
N GLY A 43 -7.33 -1.55 6.89
CA GLY A 43 -8.21 -1.31 8.05
C GLY A 43 -8.29 -2.51 8.97
N PHE A 44 -7.22 -3.31 9.07
CA PHE A 44 -7.25 -4.50 9.91
C PHE A 44 -7.51 -4.10 11.37
N PRO A 45 -8.40 -4.79 12.09
CA PRO A 45 -8.42 -4.69 13.53
C PRO A 45 -7.09 -5.25 14.05
N VAL A 46 -6.15 -4.38 14.39
CA VAL A 46 -4.95 -4.77 15.15
C VAL A 46 -5.38 -4.92 16.59
N ASP A 47 -6.19 -5.94 16.87
CA ASP A 47 -6.42 -6.36 18.22
C ASP A 47 -5.28 -7.31 18.60
N GLU A 48 -4.38 -6.87 19.49
CA GLU A 48 -3.26 -7.68 19.97
C GLU A 48 -3.74 -8.99 20.63
N SER A 49 -5.03 -9.06 20.99
CA SER A 49 -5.66 -10.25 21.55
C SER A 49 -6.09 -11.30 20.49
N ASP A 50 -6.16 -10.95 19.20
CA ASP A 50 -6.50 -11.88 18.11
C ASP A 50 -5.56 -11.79 16.89
N PRO A 51 -4.31 -12.28 17.04
CA PRO A 51 -3.35 -12.32 15.94
C PRO A 51 -3.76 -13.30 14.82
N LYS A 52 -4.72 -14.21 15.06
CA LYS A 52 -5.18 -15.14 14.02
C LYS A 52 -6.01 -14.40 12.98
N SER A 53 -6.93 -13.55 13.41
CA SER A 53 -7.74 -12.73 12.52
C SER A 53 -6.89 -11.78 11.67
N PHE A 54 -5.87 -11.15 12.25
CA PHE A 54 -4.91 -10.34 11.49
C PHE A 54 -4.19 -11.15 10.40
N ASN A 55 -3.64 -12.31 10.77
CA ASN A 55 -2.89 -13.16 9.83
C ASN A 55 -3.76 -13.67 8.68
N THR A 56 -5.03 -14.01 8.96
CA THR A 56 -5.98 -14.40 7.91
C THR A 56 -6.25 -13.26 6.94
N CYS A 57 -6.59 -12.06 7.45
CA CYS A 57 -6.82 -10.89 6.61
C CYS A 57 -5.58 -10.49 5.79
N LEU A 58 -4.38 -10.58 6.37
CA LEU A 58 -3.14 -10.32 5.66
C LEU A 58 -2.88 -11.37 4.58
N ALA A 59 -3.12 -12.65 4.86
CA ALA A 59 -2.96 -13.72 3.87
C ALA A 59 -3.91 -13.52 2.68
N ASP A 60 -5.16 -13.16 2.92
CA ASP A 60 -6.13 -12.85 1.88
C ASP A 60 -5.67 -11.66 1.02
N LEU A 61 -5.23 -10.57 1.65
CA LEU A 61 -4.69 -9.41 0.94
C LEU A 61 -3.46 -9.76 0.09
N LEU A 62 -2.56 -10.61 0.60
CA LEU A 62 -1.36 -11.03 -0.13
C LEU A 62 -1.70 -11.94 -1.32
N ASN A 63 -2.76 -12.74 -1.23
CA ASN A 63 -3.26 -13.52 -2.37
C ASN A 63 -3.83 -12.62 -3.47
N ASP A 64 -4.51 -11.54 -3.08
CA ASP A 64 -5.09 -10.58 -4.03
C ASP A 64 -4.05 -9.56 -4.56
N LEU A 65 -2.87 -9.47 -3.93
CA LEU A 65 -1.82 -8.50 -4.25
C LEU A 65 -1.42 -8.46 -5.73
N PRO A 66 -1.24 -9.58 -6.46
CA PRO A 66 -0.88 -9.53 -7.88
C PRO A 66 -1.96 -8.84 -8.72
N SER A 67 -3.24 -9.04 -8.36
CA SER A 67 -4.36 -8.40 -9.06
C SER A 67 -4.44 -6.90 -8.74
N LEU A 68 -4.17 -6.52 -7.50
CA LEU A 68 -4.13 -5.13 -7.05
C LEU A 68 -2.95 -4.39 -7.68
N GLN A 69 -1.79 -5.04 -7.77
CA GLN A 69 -0.61 -4.53 -8.46
C GLN A 69 -0.93 -4.26 -9.93
N ALA A 70 -1.46 -5.24 -10.66
CA ALA A 70 -1.80 -5.05 -12.07
C ALA A 70 -2.80 -3.90 -12.29
N GLN A 71 -3.80 -3.76 -11.42
CA GLN A 71 -4.76 -2.65 -11.46
C GLN A 71 -4.12 -1.29 -11.17
N ALA A 72 -3.21 -1.23 -10.19
CA ALA A 72 -2.48 -0.03 -9.86
C ALA A 72 -1.51 0.37 -10.99
N GLU A 73 -0.71 -0.57 -11.50
CA GLU A 73 0.23 -0.33 -12.59
C GLU A 73 -0.48 0.15 -13.87
N ALA A 74 -1.65 -0.41 -14.18
CA ALA A 74 -2.46 0.03 -15.32
C ALA A 74 -2.91 1.50 -15.21
N ARG A 75 -2.91 2.09 -14.01
CA ARG A 75 -3.38 3.47 -13.77
C ARG A 75 -2.25 4.46 -13.55
N VAL A 76 -1.27 4.12 -12.71
CA VAL A 76 -0.19 5.04 -12.32
C VAL A 76 1.14 4.72 -12.98
N GLY A 77 1.22 3.64 -13.75
CA GLY A 77 2.46 3.12 -14.30
C GLY A 77 3.19 2.18 -13.32
N PRO A 78 4.31 1.60 -13.77
CA PRO A 78 5.11 0.69 -12.94
C PRO A 78 5.67 1.42 -11.72
N PHE A 79 5.82 0.68 -10.62
CA PHE A 79 6.40 1.15 -9.37
C PHE A 79 7.41 0.12 -8.84
N ASP A 80 8.35 0.56 -8.02
CA ASP A 80 9.50 -0.25 -7.61
C ASP A 80 9.21 -1.10 -6.37
N ARG A 81 8.29 -0.63 -5.50
CA ARG A 81 8.02 -1.23 -4.19
C ARG A 81 6.56 -1.09 -3.78
N ILE A 82 6.05 -2.06 -3.02
CA ILE A 82 4.77 -1.98 -2.33
C ILE A 82 5.02 -1.94 -0.82
N ASP A 83 4.48 -0.92 -0.15
CA ASP A 83 4.45 -0.81 1.31
C ASP A 83 3.03 -1.10 1.80
N ILE A 84 2.85 -2.16 2.60
CA ILE A 84 1.58 -2.45 3.28
C ILE A 84 1.65 -1.91 4.71
N ARG A 85 0.69 -1.08 5.09
CA ARG A 85 0.63 -0.42 6.41
C ARG A 85 -0.75 -0.59 6.99
N THR A 86 -0.84 -0.80 8.29
CA THR A 86 -2.13 -0.79 8.98
C THR A 86 -2.40 0.63 9.50
N ALA A 87 -3.58 1.17 9.20
CA ALA A 87 -4.00 2.45 9.75
C ALA A 87 -4.27 2.28 11.26
N HIS A 88 -3.58 3.08 12.09
CA HIS A 88 -3.82 3.19 13.53
C HIS A 88 -4.94 4.19 13.84
#